data_AF-A0A7J0BEL5-F1
#
_entry.id   AF-A0A7J0BEL5-F1
#
_cell.length_a   1.000
_cell.length_b   1.000
_cell.length_c   1.000
_cell.angle_alpha   90.00
_cell.angle_beta   90.00
_cell.angle_gamma   90.00
#
_symmetry.space_group_name_H-M   'P 1'
#
loop_
_entity.id
_entity.type
_entity.pdbx_description
1 polymer ?
#
loop_
_entity_poly.entity_id
_entity_poly.type
_entity_poly.pdbx_seq_one_letter_code
_entity_poly.pdbx_strand_id
1 'polypeptide(L)'
;MKNAIRATAAPLHIVVVHNTTQQDITATLSCITEGAGYPNTVSVVDIAGDAPSRAFLHSAYEAGIVRNLVTVLTPQPPAVPVLQILGTVEAPYAFVMHSGMLFHTSGWLADMLGSMLNSRAPALACFAAAKENGTDAATAPRCEAVVSPNALSSMLCDAGAAVLATRHALERLDIFSLRGLTGLSPDTLHSADIAARETRRQAVQNLQ
;
A
#
# COMPACT_ATOMS: atom_id res chain seq x y z
N MET A 1 -7.59 -26.67 -12.89
CA MET A 1 -8.64 -25.74 -12.41
C MET A 1 -8.23 -24.31 -12.75
N LYS A 2 -8.40 -23.89 -14.00
CA LYS A 2 -7.87 -22.62 -14.57
C LYS A 2 -8.95 -21.55 -14.81
N ASN A 3 -10.16 -21.72 -14.27
CA ASN A 3 -11.28 -20.81 -14.48
C ASN A 3 -11.80 -20.32 -13.13
N ALA A 4 -11.65 -19.02 -12.84
CA ALA A 4 -12.63 -18.17 -12.12
C ALA A 4 -12.09 -16.81 -11.63
N ILE A 5 -11.05 -16.22 -12.23
CA ILE A 5 -10.75 -14.78 -12.03
C ILE A 5 -10.89 -14.08 -13.37
N ARG A 6 -12.08 -14.13 -13.97
CA ARG A 6 -12.33 -13.52 -15.29
C ARG A 6 -13.64 -12.78 -15.47
N ALA A 7 -14.35 -12.45 -14.39
CA ALA A 7 -15.47 -11.52 -14.46
C ALA A 7 -15.55 -10.75 -13.14
N THR A 8 -15.54 -9.41 -13.21
CA THR A 8 -15.68 -8.46 -12.10
C THR A 8 -14.56 -8.44 -11.04
N ALA A 9 -13.29 -8.57 -11.43
CA ALA A 9 -12.18 -8.35 -10.51
C ALA A 9 -12.12 -6.85 -10.13
N ALA A 10 -12.68 -6.48 -8.98
CA ALA A 10 -12.44 -5.17 -8.39
C ALA A 10 -10.92 -4.95 -8.27
N PRO A 11 -10.40 -3.78 -8.65
CA PRO A 11 -8.97 -3.54 -8.70
C PRO A 11 -8.37 -3.68 -7.30
N LEU A 12 -7.18 -4.28 -7.23
CA LEU A 12 -6.38 -4.31 -6.02
C LEU A 12 -5.70 -2.94 -5.83
N HIS A 13 -5.62 -2.45 -4.61
CA HIS A 13 -4.93 -1.19 -4.36
C HIS A 13 -3.51 -1.41 -3.86
N ILE A 14 -2.51 -0.94 -4.62
CA ILE A 14 -1.11 -1.02 -4.21
C ILE A 14 -0.73 0.28 -3.52
N VAL A 15 -0.14 0.20 -2.33
CA VAL A 15 0.47 1.32 -1.62
C VAL A 15 1.98 1.11 -1.60
N VAL A 16 2.71 2.01 -2.22
CA VAL A 16 4.18 2.02 -2.18
C VAL A 16 4.64 3.00 -1.11
N VAL A 17 5.38 2.50 -0.13
CA VAL A 17 6.10 3.33 0.85
C VAL A 17 7.44 3.69 0.25
N HIS A 18 7.73 4.98 0.12
CA HIS A 18 8.98 5.48 -0.41
C HIS A 18 9.70 6.33 0.63
N ASN A 19 10.95 5.98 0.90
CA ASN A 19 11.85 6.73 1.80
C ASN A 19 13.33 6.55 1.39
N THR A 20 13.58 6.18 0.13
CA THR A 20 14.91 5.84 -0.38
C THR A 20 15.29 6.72 -1.58
N THR A 21 15.85 6.15 -2.64
CA THR A 21 16.35 6.86 -3.81
C THR A 21 15.33 6.90 -4.95
N GLN A 22 15.49 7.87 -5.86
CA GLN A 22 14.69 7.95 -7.08
C GLN A 22 14.78 6.65 -7.92
N GLN A 23 15.96 6.01 -7.94
CA GLN A 23 16.18 4.77 -8.68
C GLN A 23 15.27 3.64 -8.17
N ASP A 24 15.16 3.50 -6.85
CA ASP A 24 14.34 2.45 -6.23
C ASP A 24 12.86 2.62 -6.57
N ILE A 25 12.33 3.84 -6.44
CA ILE A 25 10.92 4.10 -6.73
C ILE A 25 10.61 3.99 -8.22
N THR A 26 11.55 4.39 -9.08
CA THR A 26 11.40 4.21 -10.54
C THR A 26 11.32 2.73 -10.89
N ALA A 27 12.25 1.91 -10.38
CA ALA A 27 12.26 0.47 -10.60
C ALA A 27 11.00 -0.21 -10.02
N THR A 28 10.54 0.24 -8.85
CA THR A 28 9.33 -0.30 -8.21
C THR A 28 8.07 -0.02 -9.04
N LEU A 29 7.89 1.21 -9.52
CA LEU A 29 6.73 1.55 -10.35
C LEU A 29 6.75 0.79 -11.67
N SER A 30 7.91 0.65 -12.33
CA SER A 30 8.05 -0.17 -13.55
C SER A 30 7.70 -1.65 -13.28
N CYS A 31 8.21 -2.23 -12.18
CA CYS A 31 7.89 -3.59 -11.75
C CYS A 31 6.38 -3.80 -11.53
N ILE A 32 5.68 -2.81 -10.96
CA ILE A 32 4.22 -2.86 -10.78
C ILE A 32 3.51 -2.78 -12.13
N THR A 33 3.84 -1.79 -12.97
CA THR A 33 3.14 -1.55 -14.24
C THR A 33 3.33 -2.68 -15.24
N GLU A 34 4.49 -3.32 -15.24
CA GLU A 34 4.85 -4.36 -16.22
C GLU A 34 4.62 -5.78 -15.67
N GLY A 35 4.82 -5.97 -14.36
CA GLY A 35 4.94 -7.29 -13.75
C GLY A 35 3.76 -7.77 -12.92
N ALA A 36 2.90 -6.87 -12.41
CA ALA A 36 1.86 -7.26 -11.45
C ALA A 36 0.86 -8.29 -12.01
N GLY A 37 0.49 -8.17 -13.29
CA GLY A 37 -0.40 -9.12 -13.96
C GLY A 37 -1.83 -9.20 -13.37
N TYR A 38 -2.24 -8.17 -12.63
CA TYR A 38 -3.59 -8.05 -12.04
C TYR A 38 -4.08 -6.59 -12.09
N PRO A 39 -5.37 -6.31 -12.37
CA PRO A 39 -5.90 -4.95 -12.34
C PRO A 39 -5.63 -4.27 -11.00
N ASN A 40 -4.92 -3.14 -11.03
CA ASN A 40 -4.52 -2.45 -9.82
C ASN A 40 -4.56 -0.92 -9.98
N THR A 41 -4.57 -0.25 -8.84
CA THR A 41 -4.35 1.20 -8.72
C THR A 41 -3.21 1.43 -7.75
N VAL A 42 -2.32 2.38 -8.02
CA VAL A 42 -1.15 2.64 -7.19
C VAL A 42 -1.33 3.94 -6.41
N SER A 43 -1.06 3.93 -5.11
CA SER A 43 -0.78 5.11 -4.32
C SER A 43 0.65 5.08 -3.82
N VAL A 44 1.25 6.25 -3.64
CA VAL A 44 2.60 6.37 -3.06
C VAL A 44 2.53 7.22 -1.80
N VAL A 45 3.18 6.72 -0.75
CA VAL A 45 3.52 7.48 0.45
C VAL A 45 5.01 7.83 0.37
N ASP A 46 5.33 9.08 0.08
CA ASP A 46 6.68 9.63 0.16
C ASP A 46 6.96 10.12 1.58
N ILE A 47 7.94 9.52 2.26
CA ILE A 47 8.35 9.85 3.63
C ILE A 47 9.78 10.37 3.59
N ALA A 48 9.89 11.70 3.66
CA ALA A 48 11.15 12.40 3.63
C ALA A 48 12.03 12.05 2.41
N GLY A 49 11.43 11.73 1.26
CA GLY A 49 12.16 11.49 0.02
C GLY A 49 12.97 12.70 -0.42
N ASP A 50 14.01 12.46 -1.21
CA ASP A 50 14.84 13.52 -1.75
C ASP A 50 14.09 14.35 -2.83
N ALA A 51 14.65 15.50 -3.20
CA ALA A 51 14.04 16.37 -4.21
C ALA A 51 13.87 15.69 -5.58
N PRO A 52 14.85 14.90 -6.09
CA PRO A 52 14.69 14.13 -7.32
C PRO A 52 13.53 13.14 -7.29
N SER A 53 13.37 12.39 -6.20
CA SER A 53 12.29 11.42 -6.03
C SER A 53 10.92 12.09 -5.99
N ARG A 54 10.81 13.23 -5.28
CA ARG A 54 9.56 14.02 -5.27
C ARG A 54 9.18 14.55 -6.63
N ALA A 55 10.15 15.07 -7.40
CA ALA A 55 9.89 15.56 -8.75
C ALA A 55 9.38 14.42 -9.66
N PHE A 56 10.03 13.26 -9.59
CA PHE A 56 9.59 12.07 -10.33
C PHE A 56 8.17 11.62 -9.93
N LEU A 57 7.89 11.54 -8.63
CA LEU A 57 6.58 11.14 -8.11
C LEU A 57 5.47 12.10 -8.51
N HIS A 58 5.75 13.40 -8.53
CA HIS A 58 4.81 14.40 -9.03
C HIS A 58 4.49 14.17 -10.51
N SER A 59 5.49 13.95 -11.36
CA SER A 59 5.26 13.62 -12.77
C SER A 59 4.51 12.30 -12.97
N ALA A 60 4.78 11.28 -12.15
CA ALA A 60 4.06 10.02 -12.20
C ALA A 60 2.58 10.16 -11.79
N TYR A 61 2.29 11.06 -10.83
CA TYR A 61 0.93 11.42 -10.44
C TYR A 61 0.19 12.16 -11.56
N GLU A 62 0.81 13.17 -12.17
CA GLU A 62 0.23 13.91 -13.31
C GLU A 62 -0.05 13.01 -14.52
N ALA A 63 0.83 12.03 -14.76
CA ALA A 63 0.65 11.03 -15.82
C ALA A 63 -0.43 9.96 -15.50
N GLY A 64 -0.98 9.96 -14.28
CA GLY A 64 -2.00 8.99 -13.85
C GLY A 64 -1.46 7.59 -13.54
N ILE A 65 -0.13 7.41 -13.49
CA ILE A 65 0.51 6.15 -13.06
C ILE A 65 0.30 5.96 -11.56
N VAL A 66 0.45 7.05 -10.79
CA VAL A 66 0.13 7.11 -9.37
C VAL A 66 -1.22 7.80 -9.20
N ARG A 67 -2.15 7.15 -8.53
CA ARG A 67 -3.51 7.67 -8.30
C ARG A 67 -3.59 8.62 -7.11
N ASN A 68 -2.89 8.31 -6.01
CA ASN A 68 -2.79 9.19 -4.86
C ASN A 68 -1.33 9.30 -4.43
N LEU A 69 -0.88 10.53 -4.15
CA LEU A 69 0.45 10.82 -3.66
C LEU A 69 0.35 11.54 -2.32
N VAL A 70 0.90 10.92 -1.27
CA VAL A 70 1.00 11.52 0.06
C VAL A 70 2.46 11.81 0.35
N THR A 71 2.81 13.07 0.51
CA THR A 71 4.16 13.50 0.87
C THR A 71 4.21 13.92 2.31
N VAL A 72 5.12 13.31 3.06
CA VAL A 72 5.43 13.62 4.45
C VAL A 72 6.84 14.21 4.49
N LEU A 73 6.95 15.48 4.86
CA LEU A 73 8.22 16.19 4.84
C LEU A 73 9.15 15.83 6.01
N THR A 74 8.60 15.25 7.09
CA THR A 74 9.35 14.83 8.27
C THR A 74 9.44 13.30 8.32
N PRO A 75 10.58 12.73 8.74
CA PRO A 75 10.67 11.28 8.97
C PRO A 75 9.65 10.84 10.01
N GLN A 76 8.79 9.89 9.64
CA GLN A 76 7.82 9.28 10.57
C GLN A 76 7.64 7.79 10.25
N PRO A 77 7.15 6.98 11.21
CA PRO A 77 6.85 5.58 10.96
C PRO A 77 5.87 5.40 9.80
N PRO A 78 6.15 4.54 8.81
CA PRO A 78 5.31 4.35 7.63
C PRO A 78 3.86 3.95 7.93
N ALA A 79 3.64 3.25 9.04
CA ALA A 79 2.31 2.77 9.42
C ALA A 79 1.25 3.87 9.41
N VAL A 80 1.57 5.08 9.93
CA VAL A 80 0.61 6.18 10.04
C VAL A 80 0.08 6.65 8.68
N PRO A 81 0.93 7.16 7.76
CA PRO A 81 0.45 7.63 6.46
C PRO A 81 -0.06 6.50 5.56
N VAL A 82 0.44 5.26 5.71
CA VAL A 82 -0.09 4.09 4.98
C VAL A 82 -1.54 3.80 5.39
N LEU A 83 -1.82 3.76 6.69
CA LEU A 83 -3.17 3.51 7.18
C LEU A 83 -4.17 4.60 6.77
N GLN A 84 -3.71 5.85 6.68
CA GLN A 84 -4.54 6.96 6.17
C GLN A 84 -4.94 6.73 4.70
N ILE A 85 -4.01 6.30 3.83
CA ILE A 85 -4.33 5.93 2.45
C ILE A 85 -5.29 4.73 2.43
N LEU A 86 -5.01 3.69 3.22
CA LEU A 86 -5.85 2.50 3.25
C LEU A 86 -7.29 2.81 3.70
N GLY A 87 -7.49 3.80 4.58
CA GLY A 87 -8.81 4.30 4.96
C GLY A 87 -9.53 5.16 3.88
N THR A 88 -8.86 5.52 2.79
CA THR A 88 -9.49 6.22 1.64
C THR A 88 -9.85 5.27 0.50
N VAL A 89 -9.33 4.05 0.54
CA VAL A 89 -9.39 3.08 -0.55
C VAL A 89 -10.59 2.16 -0.39
N GLU A 90 -11.38 2.03 -1.46
CA GLU A 90 -12.55 1.15 -1.44
C GLU A 90 -12.27 -0.28 -1.95
N ALA A 91 -11.03 -0.54 -2.40
CA ALA A 91 -10.63 -1.83 -2.93
C ALA A 91 -10.82 -2.97 -1.90
N PRO A 92 -11.26 -4.16 -2.34
CA PRO A 92 -11.42 -5.31 -1.44
C PRO A 92 -10.09 -5.87 -0.93
N TYR A 93 -8.99 -5.55 -1.62
CA TYR A 93 -7.64 -5.98 -1.29
C TYR A 93 -6.68 -4.79 -1.41
N ALA A 94 -5.72 -4.72 -0.50
CA ALA A 94 -4.61 -3.79 -0.60
C ALA A 94 -3.28 -4.51 -0.49
N PHE A 95 -2.28 -4.05 -1.24
CA PHE A 95 -0.93 -4.56 -1.21
C PHE A 95 0.02 -3.42 -0.83
N VAL A 96 0.69 -3.52 0.30
CA VAL A 96 1.67 -2.55 0.75
C VAL A 96 3.07 -3.09 0.48
N MET A 97 3.95 -2.28 -0.09
CA MET A 97 5.35 -2.62 -0.31
C MET A 97 6.23 -1.38 -0.18
N HIS A 98 7.52 -1.58 0.11
CA HIS A 98 8.50 -0.49 0.13
C HIS A 98 9.17 -0.33 -1.24
N SER A 99 9.60 0.89 -1.56
CA SER A 99 10.41 1.16 -2.74
C SER A 99 11.73 0.37 -2.68
N GLY A 100 12.10 -0.26 -3.79
CA GLY A 100 13.28 -1.13 -3.88
C GLY A 100 12.96 -2.60 -3.64
N MET A 101 11.71 -2.94 -3.31
CA MET A 101 11.21 -4.31 -3.38
C MET A 101 10.81 -4.63 -4.82
N LEU A 102 11.52 -5.56 -5.45
CA LEU A 102 11.29 -5.94 -6.84
C LEU A 102 10.88 -7.42 -6.94
N PHE A 103 9.88 -7.67 -7.79
CA PHE A 103 9.40 -9.00 -8.11
C PHE A 103 9.75 -9.33 -9.56
N HIS A 104 10.51 -10.40 -9.78
CA HIS A 104 11.03 -10.77 -11.10
C HIS A 104 10.12 -11.74 -11.86
N THR A 105 9.11 -12.29 -11.18
CA THR A 105 8.14 -13.19 -11.80
C THR A 105 6.97 -12.39 -12.34
N SER A 106 6.63 -12.56 -13.61
CA SER A 106 5.42 -11.94 -14.16
C SER A 106 4.17 -12.54 -13.53
N GLY A 107 3.15 -11.71 -13.28
CA GLY A 107 1.93 -12.15 -12.61
C GLY A 107 2.07 -12.35 -11.10
N TRP A 108 3.16 -11.85 -10.49
CA TRP A 108 3.45 -12.03 -9.07
C TRP A 108 2.27 -11.65 -8.16
N LEU A 109 1.54 -10.56 -8.48
CA LEU A 109 0.43 -10.11 -7.66
C LEU A 109 -0.78 -11.03 -7.81
N ALA A 110 -1.04 -11.53 -9.02
CA ALA A 110 -2.10 -12.50 -9.26
C ALA A 110 -1.81 -13.82 -8.53
N ASP A 111 -0.56 -14.27 -8.51
CA ASP A 111 -0.14 -15.49 -7.80
C ASP A 111 -0.24 -15.34 -6.28
N MET A 112 0.16 -14.18 -5.73
CA MET A 112 -0.02 -13.85 -4.31
C MET A 112 -1.49 -13.84 -3.92
N LEU A 113 -2.33 -13.16 -4.72
CA LEU A 113 -3.77 -13.10 -4.48
C LEU A 113 -4.40 -14.49 -4.57
N GLY A 114 -4.02 -15.30 -5.57
CA GLY A 114 -4.48 -16.68 -5.70
C GLY A 114 -4.08 -17.54 -4.49
N SER A 115 -2.86 -17.40 -4.00
CA SER A 115 -2.38 -18.10 -2.80
C SER A 115 -3.16 -17.69 -1.55
N MET A 116 -3.46 -16.39 -1.41
CA MET A 116 -4.29 -15.88 -0.32
C MET A 116 -5.70 -16.45 -0.32
N LEU A 117 -6.36 -16.41 -1.48
CA LEU A 117 -7.74 -16.87 -1.62
C LEU A 117 -7.85 -18.39 -1.39
N ASN A 118 -6.79 -19.15 -1.67
CA ASN A 118 -6.72 -20.58 -1.40
C ASN A 118 -6.27 -20.93 0.03
N SER A 119 -5.91 -19.94 0.86
CA SER A 119 -5.51 -20.17 2.24
C SER A 119 -6.71 -20.53 3.13
N ARG A 120 -6.48 -21.30 4.20
CA ARG A 120 -7.53 -21.70 5.16
C ARG A 120 -8.02 -20.54 6.06
N ALA A 121 -7.41 -19.36 5.97
CA ALA A 121 -7.72 -18.19 6.79
C ALA A 121 -7.78 -16.90 5.95
N PRO A 122 -8.67 -16.82 4.94
CA PRO A 122 -8.71 -15.70 3.99
C PRO A 122 -9.05 -14.35 4.66
N ALA A 123 -9.61 -14.36 5.87
CA ALA A 123 -10.02 -13.17 6.61
C ALA A 123 -8.86 -12.40 7.30
N LEU A 124 -7.67 -13.00 7.42
CA LEU A 124 -6.54 -12.45 8.23
C LEU A 124 -5.20 -12.44 7.50
N ALA A 125 -5.20 -12.80 6.23
CA ALA A 125 -3.98 -13.21 5.57
C ALA A 125 -3.22 -11.97 5.06
N CYS A 126 -2.27 -11.50 5.87
CA CYS A 126 -1.14 -10.72 5.38
C CYS A 126 -0.14 -11.66 4.72
N PHE A 127 0.58 -11.20 3.71
CA PHE A 127 1.59 -12.01 3.02
C PHE A 127 2.89 -11.24 2.94
N ALA A 128 3.94 -11.78 3.57
CA ALA A 128 5.27 -11.21 3.54
C ALA A 128 6.05 -11.73 2.34
N ALA A 129 6.33 -10.87 1.36
CA ALA A 129 7.52 -11.07 0.55
C ALA A 129 8.70 -10.52 1.36
N ALA A 130 9.68 -11.35 1.71
CA ALA A 130 10.90 -10.91 2.37
C ALA A 130 12.03 -10.81 1.35
N LYS A 131 12.82 -9.74 1.41
CA LYS A 131 14.12 -9.67 0.71
C LYS A 131 15.07 -10.65 1.41
N GLU A 132 15.44 -11.76 0.79
CA GLU A 132 16.49 -12.62 1.37
C GLU A 132 17.82 -11.84 1.36
N ASN A 133 18.47 -11.78 2.51
CA ASN A 133 19.78 -11.16 2.68
C ASN A 133 20.76 -11.71 1.64
N GLY A 134 21.10 -10.92 0.62
CA GLY A 134 22.32 -11.10 -0.17
C GLY A 134 22.19 -11.42 -1.66
N THR A 135 21.01 -11.50 -2.27
CA THR A 135 20.89 -11.52 -3.75
C THR A 135 19.60 -10.86 -4.22
N ASP A 136 19.67 -10.18 -5.37
CA ASP A 136 18.72 -9.20 -5.93
C ASP A 136 17.29 -9.69 -6.25
N ALA A 137 16.79 -10.76 -5.65
CA ALA A 137 15.46 -11.29 -5.93
C ALA A 137 14.69 -11.62 -4.67
N ALA A 138 13.47 -11.08 -4.53
CA ALA A 138 12.48 -11.67 -3.65
C ALA A 138 12.15 -13.08 -4.20
N THR A 139 12.68 -14.12 -3.56
CA THR A 139 12.26 -15.51 -3.75
C THR A 139 10.76 -15.62 -3.41
N ALA A 140 10.04 -16.52 -4.07
CA ALA A 140 8.57 -16.60 -4.02
C ALA A 140 8.00 -16.32 -2.61
N PRO A 141 7.03 -15.39 -2.47
CA PRO A 141 6.63 -14.84 -1.18
C PRO A 141 6.17 -15.93 -0.21
N ARG A 142 6.78 -15.96 0.99
CA ARG A 142 6.33 -16.84 2.06
C ARG A 142 5.04 -16.30 2.64
N CYS A 143 4.01 -17.09 2.46
CA CYS A 143 2.64 -16.76 2.82
C CYS A 143 2.37 -17.08 4.30
N GLU A 144 2.56 -16.13 5.22
CA GLU A 144 2.26 -16.34 6.65
C GLU A 144 1.11 -15.45 7.12
N ALA A 145 0.04 -16.06 7.63
CA ALA A 145 -1.11 -15.33 8.16
C ALA A 145 -0.70 -14.45 9.35
N VAL A 146 -1.07 -13.17 9.32
CA VAL A 146 -0.84 -12.25 10.43
C VAL A 146 -2.00 -12.31 11.39
N VAL A 147 -1.69 -12.72 12.62
CA VAL A 147 -2.69 -13.05 13.64
C VAL A 147 -2.90 -11.90 14.64
N SER A 148 -2.18 -10.77 14.52
CA SER A 148 -2.35 -9.62 15.43
C SER A 148 -2.09 -8.24 14.80
N PRO A 149 -2.74 -7.16 15.30
CA PRO A 149 -2.49 -5.79 14.86
C PRO A 149 -1.04 -5.32 15.01
N ASN A 150 -0.36 -5.72 16.11
CA ASN A 150 1.05 -5.36 16.34
C ASN A 150 1.97 -6.00 15.30
N ALA A 151 1.69 -7.24 14.89
CA ALA A 151 2.45 -7.90 13.85
C ALA A 151 2.30 -7.17 12.50
N LEU A 152 1.10 -6.68 12.17
CA LEU A 152 0.94 -5.89 10.95
C LEU A 152 1.66 -4.54 11.03
N SER A 153 1.52 -3.79 12.12
CA SER A 153 2.26 -2.52 12.27
C SER A 153 3.77 -2.73 12.15
N SER A 154 4.29 -3.82 12.72
CA SER A 154 5.69 -4.19 12.58
C SER A 154 6.07 -4.47 11.12
N MET A 155 5.20 -5.16 10.37
CA MET A 155 5.44 -5.44 8.95
C MET A 155 5.35 -4.21 8.06
N LEU A 156 4.43 -3.28 8.34
CA LEU A 156 4.36 -2.00 7.61
C LEU A 156 5.62 -1.15 7.82
N CYS A 157 6.25 -1.26 9.00
CA CYS A 157 7.49 -0.58 9.31
C CYS A 157 8.75 -1.33 8.82
N ASP A 158 8.64 -2.61 8.45
CA ASP A 158 9.75 -3.40 7.94
C ASP A 158 9.92 -3.18 6.44
N ALA A 159 10.99 -2.48 6.04
CA ALA A 159 11.30 -2.20 4.64
C ALA A 159 11.63 -3.46 3.82
N GLY A 160 11.89 -4.59 4.49
CA GLY A 160 12.09 -5.89 3.85
C GLY A 160 10.79 -6.65 3.59
N ALA A 161 9.65 -6.17 4.10
CA ALA A 161 8.37 -6.87 4.04
C ALA A 161 7.36 -6.18 3.12
N ALA A 162 6.65 -6.98 2.34
CA ALA A 162 5.40 -6.58 1.70
C ALA A 162 4.20 -7.13 2.48
N VAL A 163 3.01 -6.58 2.27
CA VAL A 163 1.78 -7.01 2.94
C VAL A 163 0.63 -6.98 1.95
N LEU A 164 0.08 -8.15 1.59
CA LEU A 164 -1.25 -8.23 0.97
C LEU A 164 -2.32 -8.38 2.05
N ALA A 165 -3.31 -7.48 2.16
CA ALA A 165 -4.38 -7.54 3.15
C ALA A 165 -5.77 -7.45 2.51
N THR A 166 -6.76 -8.07 3.15
CA THR A 166 -8.19 -7.89 2.79
C THR A 166 -8.75 -6.63 3.41
N ARG A 167 -9.80 -6.07 2.82
CA ARG A 167 -10.52 -4.91 3.39
C ARG A 167 -11.03 -5.17 4.80
N HIS A 168 -11.53 -6.37 5.08
CA HIS A 168 -11.95 -6.72 6.44
C HIS A 168 -10.78 -6.71 7.44
N ALA A 169 -9.60 -7.19 7.03
CA ALA A 169 -8.41 -7.08 7.85
C ALA A 169 -8.05 -5.60 8.09
N LEU A 170 -8.14 -4.75 7.06
CA LEU A 170 -7.89 -3.31 7.15
C LEU A 170 -8.87 -2.57 8.08
N GLU A 171 -10.17 -2.85 7.97
CA GLU A 171 -11.20 -2.24 8.83
C GLU A 171 -11.02 -2.60 10.30
N ARG A 172 -10.53 -3.81 10.57
CA ARG A 172 -10.16 -4.21 11.93
C ARG A 172 -8.95 -3.46 12.46
N LEU A 173 -8.07 -2.94 11.59
CA LEU A 173 -6.96 -2.07 12.00
C LEU A 173 -7.43 -0.66 12.27
N ASP A 174 -8.35 -0.13 11.46
CA ASP A 174 -8.86 1.23 11.58
C ASP A 174 -9.42 1.52 12.99
N ILE A 175 -10.05 0.51 13.60
CA ILE A 175 -10.53 0.56 15.00
C ILE A 175 -9.39 0.78 16.02
N PHE A 176 -8.20 0.23 15.77
CA PHE A 176 -7.03 0.38 16.65
C PHE A 176 -6.15 1.59 16.27
N SER A 177 -6.09 1.92 14.99
CA SER A 177 -5.27 2.99 14.45
C SER A 177 -5.92 4.35 14.64
N LEU A 178 -7.22 4.56 14.38
CA LEU A 178 -7.85 5.87 14.64
C LEU A 178 -7.83 6.26 16.13
N ARG A 179 -7.99 5.28 17.04
CA ARG A 179 -7.91 5.52 18.49
C ARG A 179 -6.48 5.78 18.97
N GLY A 180 -5.46 5.26 18.27
CA GLY A 180 -4.04 5.55 18.54
C GLY A 180 -3.52 6.82 17.85
N LEU A 181 -4.05 7.15 16.66
CA LEU A 181 -3.67 8.27 15.80
C LEU A 181 -4.26 9.60 16.26
N THR A 182 -5.37 9.60 17.01
CA THR A 182 -5.84 10.82 17.70
C THR A 182 -4.85 11.39 18.71
N GLY A 183 -3.75 10.68 19.01
CA GLY A 183 -2.62 11.17 19.81
C GLY A 183 -1.45 11.76 19.02
N LEU A 184 -1.46 11.70 17.68
CA LEU A 184 -0.38 12.22 16.83
C LEU A 184 -0.88 13.46 16.07
N SER A 185 -0.60 14.61 16.68
CA SER A 185 -0.76 16.01 16.27
C SER A 185 -1.44 16.36 14.93
N PRO A 186 -2.43 17.28 14.92
CA PRO A 186 -3.12 17.75 13.70
C PRO A 186 -2.28 18.61 12.74
N ASP A 187 -1.06 19.02 13.12
CA ASP A 187 -0.37 20.13 12.42
C ASP A 187 0.63 19.72 11.31
N THR A 188 0.74 18.45 10.91
CA THR A 188 1.85 18.01 10.02
C THR A 188 1.47 17.49 8.64
N LEU A 189 0.19 17.52 8.24
CA LEU A 189 -0.23 16.94 6.96
C LEU A 189 -0.96 17.96 6.08
N HIS A 190 -0.25 18.48 5.07
CA HIS A 190 -0.87 19.12 3.91
C HIS A 190 -1.09 18.06 2.83
N SER A 191 -2.28 17.48 2.78
CA SER A 191 -2.76 16.73 1.62
C SER A 191 -4.02 17.39 1.07
N ALA A 192 -3.99 17.70 -0.22
CA ALA A 192 -5.12 18.26 -0.97
C ALA A 192 -6.37 17.34 -0.91
N ASP A 193 -6.18 16.04 -0.69
CA ASP A 193 -7.27 15.07 -0.58
C ASP A 193 -7.95 15.06 0.80
N ILE A 194 -7.24 15.35 1.88
CA ILE A 194 -7.84 15.48 3.22
C ILE A 194 -8.77 16.70 3.25
N ALA A 195 -8.29 17.84 2.74
CA ALA A 195 -9.09 19.05 2.58
C ALA A 195 -10.31 18.81 1.66
N ALA A 196 -10.13 18.10 0.55
CA ALA A 196 -11.24 17.79 -0.37
C ALA A 196 -12.29 16.83 0.25
N ARG A 197 -11.89 15.96 1.19
CA ARG A 197 -12.79 15.04 1.90
C ARG A 197 -13.51 15.73 3.05
N GLU A 198 -12.85 16.62 3.78
CA GLU A 198 -13.48 17.49 4.78
C GLU A 198 -14.50 18.43 4.15
N THR A 199 -14.16 19.01 3.00
CA THR A 199 -15.09 19.87 2.25
C THR A 199 -16.32 19.09 1.78
N ARG A 200 -16.13 17.87 1.27
CA ARG A 200 -17.25 16.98 0.91
C ARG A 200 -18.09 16.56 2.12
N ARG A 201 -17.47 16.28 3.27
CA ARG A 201 -18.16 15.89 4.50
C ARG A 201 -18.97 17.04 5.10
N GLN A 202 -18.42 18.25 5.10
CA GLN A 202 -19.12 19.47 5.54
C GLN A 202 -20.29 19.79 4.60
N ALA A 203 -20.11 19.63 3.28
CA ALA A 203 -21.20 19.82 2.32
C ALA A 203 -22.38 18.86 2.57
N VAL A 204 -22.12 17.60 2.94
CA VAL A 204 -23.17 16.62 3.28
C VAL A 204 -23.84 16.94 4.62
N GLN A 205 -23.09 17.42 5.61
CA GLN A 205 -23.65 17.81 6.91
C GLN A 205 -24.51 19.07 6.84
N ASN A 206 -24.19 20.00 5.94
CA ASN A 206 -24.99 21.22 5.72
C ASN A 206 -26.27 20.97 4.89
N LEU A 207 -26.49 19.74 4.43
CA LEU A 207 -27.70 19.30 3.71
C LEU A 207 -28.67 18.50 4.59
N GLN A 208 -28.37 18.32 5.88
CA GLN A 208 -29.25 17.77 6.91
C GLN A 208 -29.79 18.89 7.80
#